data_AF-A0A960TUB8-F1
#
_entry.id   AF-A0A960TUB8-F1
#
_cell.length_a   1.000
_cell.length_b   1.000
_cell.length_c   1.000
_cell.angle_alpha   90.00
_cell.angle_beta   90.00
_cell.angle_gamma   90.00
#
_symmetry.space_group_name_H-M   'P 1'
#
loop_
_entity.id
_entity.type
_entity.pdbx_description
1 polymer ?
#
loop_
_entity_poly.entity_id
_entity_poly.type
_entity_poly.pdbx_seq_one_letter_code
_entity_poly.pdbx_strand_id
1 'polypeptide(L)'
;VVIMSAMMEHVDPKYRDALVRGCYERLEPGGLFVVVESFNRAWPFEYHVIRLPIPYAHYLPPRWIYRLCRLSGRYDASWSYEEFANPNTGWWGTSYRELIPAGARVTDVSEQFGYGLNFYLNRWKPQGAKGRLKSLFAKAVTGFFRLFGVPRAAMLPALYVVFRKEAP
;
A
#
# COMPACT_ATOMS: atom_id res chain seq x y z
N VAL A 1 4.87 -16.21 -13.15
CA VAL A 1 4.67 -14.84 -12.61
C VAL A 1 3.26 -14.79 -12.04
N VAL A 2 3.07 -14.14 -10.90
CA VAL A 2 1.75 -13.87 -10.30
C VAL A 2 1.62 -12.36 -10.17
N ILE A 3 0.47 -11.81 -10.53
CA ILE A 3 0.19 -10.37 -10.48
C ILE A 3 -1.07 -10.15 -9.65
N MET A 4 -0.98 -9.28 -8.66
CA MET A 4 -2.12 -8.76 -7.89
C MET A 4 -2.20 -7.26 -8.10
N SER A 5 -3.37 -6.76 -8.47
CA SER A 5 -3.59 -5.34 -8.74
C SER A 5 -4.90 -4.90 -8.12
N ALA A 6 -4.85 -3.93 -7.22
CA ALA A 6 -6.01 -3.38 -6.50
C ALA A 6 -6.92 -4.48 -5.93
N MET A 7 -6.30 -5.50 -5.32
CA MET A 7 -7.02 -6.66 -4.78
C MET A 7 -6.89 -6.71 -3.26
N MET A 8 -5.69 -6.48 -2.72
CA MET A 8 -5.42 -6.64 -1.30
C MET A 8 -6.26 -5.69 -0.44
N GLU A 9 -6.54 -4.49 -0.93
CA GLU A 9 -7.42 -3.53 -0.25
C GLU A 9 -8.87 -4.05 -0.07
N HIS A 10 -9.31 -4.98 -0.92
CA HIS A 10 -10.64 -5.60 -0.85
C HIS A 10 -10.68 -6.95 -0.15
N VAL A 11 -9.53 -7.45 0.31
CA VAL A 11 -9.43 -8.71 1.04
C VAL A 11 -9.44 -8.41 2.54
N ASP A 12 -10.36 -9.05 3.28
CA ASP A 12 -10.39 -9.03 4.74
C ASP A 12 -8.98 -9.34 5.29
N PRO A 13 -8.42 -8.47 6.16
CA PRO A 13 -7.08 -8.64 6.71
C PRO A 13 -6.77 -10.05 7.22
N LYS A 14 -7.75 -10.76 7.78
CA LYS A 14 -7.54 -12.12 8.31
C LYS A 14 -7.23 -13.17 7.23
N TYR A 15 -7.56 -12.90 5.97
CA TYR A 15 -7.31 -13.81 4.83
C TYR A 15 -6.13 -13.39 3.96
N ARG A 16 -5.55 -12.20 4.19
CA ARG A 16 -4.46 -11.65 3.38
C ARG A 16 -3.22 -12.54 3.37
N ASP A 17 -2.77 -13.03 4.54
CA ASP A 17 -1.59 -13.91 4.61
C ASP A 17 -1.82 -15.23 3.85
N ALA A 18 -2.98 -15.85 4.03
CA ALA A 18 -3.32 -17.08 3.32
C ALA A 18 -3.35 -16.89 1.79
N LEU A 19 -3.90 -15.77 1.31
CA LEU A 19 -3.92 -15.42 -0.10
C LEU A 19 -2.51 -15.23 -0.66
N VAL A 20 -1.70 -14.37 -0.02
CA VAL A 20 -0.34 -14.05 -0.47
C VAL A 20 0.55 -15.30 -0.40
N ARG A 21 0.41 -16.12 0.64
CA ARG A 21 1.11 -17.41 0.76
C ARG A 21 0.73 -18.36 -0.37
N GLY A 22 -0.56 -18.52 -0.66
CA GLY A 22 -1.01 -19.35 -1.76
C GLY A 22 -0.49 -18.88 -3.12
N CYS A 23 -0.36 -17.58 -3.33
CA CYS A 23 0.30 -17.01 -4.52
C CYS A 23 1.80 -17.33 -4.57
N TYR A 24 2.51 -17.18 -3.44
CA TYR A 24 3.94 -17.43 -3.34
C TYR A 24 4.33 -18.91 -3.53
N GLU A 25 3.53 -19.83 -2.99
CA GLU A 25 3.76 -21.27 -3.11
C GLU A 25 3.67 -21.76 -4.56
N ARG A 26 2.84 -21.11 -5.38
CA ARG A 26 2.68 -21.42 -6.82
C ARG A 26 3.81 -20.87 -7.70
N LEU A 27 4.70 -20.05 -7.15
CA LEU A 27 5.86 -19.57 -7.89
C LEU A 27 6.99 -20.58 -7.80
N GLU A 28 7.62 -20.89 -8.92
CA GLU A 28 8.93 -21.54 -8.93
C GLU A 28 10.01 -20.59 -8.39
N PRO A 29 11.16 -21.09 -7.88
CA PRO A 29 12.32 -20.26 -7.59
C PRO A 29 12.69 -19.35 -8.77
N GLY A 30 12.98 -18.08 -8.49
CA GLY A 30 13.19 -17.05 -9.52
C GLY A 30 11.89 -16.45 -10.09
N GLY A 31 10.73 -17.03 -9.80
CA GLY A 31 9.42 -16.51 -10.15
C GLY A 31 9.15 -15.13 -9.55
N LEU A 32 8.38 -14.31 -10.28
CA LEU A 32 8.04 -12.96 -9.88
C LEU A 32 6.62 -12.88 -9.30
N PHE A 33 6.51 -12.24 -8.15
CA PHE A 33 5.26 -11.81 -7.54
C PHE A 33 5.16 -10.29 -7.63
N VAL A 34 4.19 -9.80 -8.39
CA VAL A 34 3.97 -8.37 -8.65
C VAL A 34 2.73 -7.93 -7.90
N VAL A 35 2.85 -6.87 -7.11
CA VAL A 35 1.72 -6.28 -6.39
C VAL A 35 1.63 -4.79 -6.72
N VAL A 36 0.45 -4.36 -7.14
CA VAL A 36 0.12 -2.96 -7.44
C VAL A 36 -1.09 -2.57 -6.62
N GLU A 37 -0.88 -1.82 -5.54
CA GLU A 37 -1.93 -1.47 -4.59
C GLU A 37 -1.91 0.02 -4.28
N SER A 38 -3.10 0.61 -4.35
CA SER A 38 -3.45 1.81 -3.58
C SER A 38 -4.19 1.29 -2.35
N PHE A 39 -4.11 1.84 -1.15
CA PHE A 39 -3.16 2.76 -0.54
C PHE A 39 -2.18 1.98 0.37
N ASN A 40 -0.91 2.42 0.47
CA ASN A 40 0.03 1.88 1.45
C ASN A 40 -0.30 2.40 2.86
N ARG A 41 -0.73 1.50 3.75
CA ARG A 41 -1.10 1.80 5.14
C ARG A 41 0.05 2.40 5.97
N ALA A 42 1.31 2.24 5.56
CA ALA A 42 2.47 2.86 6.20
C ALA A 42 2.63 4.36 5.84
N TRP A 43 2.01 4.83 4.76
CA TRP A 43 2.06 6.23 4.39
C TRP A 43 1.14 7.06 5.30
N PRO A 44 1.50 8.31 5.65
CA PRO A 44 0.67 9.09 6.57
C PRO A 44 -0.69 9.51 6.02
N PHE A 45 -0.88 9.60 4.70
CA PHE A 45 -2.09 10.18 4.13
C PHE A 45 -2.80 9.20 3.22
N GLU A 46 -3.94 8.66 3.66
CA GLU A 46 -4.86 7.92 2.82
C GLU A 46 -5.43 8.87 1.74
N TYR A 47 -5.26 8.52 0.46
CA TYR A 47 -5.70 9.35 -0.68
C TYR A 47 -6.59 8.59 -1.67
N HIS A 48 -6.91 7.33 -1.39
CA HIS A 48 -7.73 6.47 -2.24
C HIS A 48 -9.22 6.62 -1.88
N VAL A 49 -9.62 6.24 -0.66
CA VAL A 49 -11.03 6.12 -0.25
C VAL A 49 -11.50 7.21 0.72
N ILE A 50 -10.80 7.41 1.84
CA ILE A 50 -11.16 8.31 2.94
C ILE A 50 -10.74 9.75 2.61
N ARG A 51 -9.53 9.94 2.08
CA ARG A 51 -8.99 11.24 1.63
C ARG A 51 -9.03 12.37 2.66
N LEU A 52 -9.03 12.04 3.95
CA LEU A 52 -9.00 13.02 5.03
C LEU A 52 -7.62 13.68 5.10
N PRO A 53 -7.54 15.01 5.30
CA PRO A 53 -6.27 15.73 5.43
C PRO A 53 -5.63 15.56 6.83
N ILE A 54 -5.88 14.43 7.49
CA ILE A 54 -5.40 14.11 8.83
C ILE A 54 -4.36 12.99 8.69
N PRO A 55 -3.11 13.20 9.12
CA PRO A 55 -2.11 12.15 9.13
C PRO A 55 -2.60 10.93 9.92
N TYR A 56 -2.45 9.74 9.34
CA TYR A 56 -2.79 8.45 9.92
C TYR A 56 -4.28 8.29 10.29
N ALA A 57 -5.16 9.04 9.63
CA ALA A 57 -6.61 8.97 9.86
C ALA A 57 -7.18 7.55 9.76
N HIS A 58 -6.61 6.72 8.87
CA HIS A 58 -7.02 5.33 8.67
C HIS A 58 -6.73 4.41 9.86
N TYR A 59 -5.97 4.86 10.86
CA TYR A 59 -5.77 4.14 12.13
C TYR A 59 -6.72 4.61 13.24
N LEU A 60 -7.53 5.64 13.02
CA LEU A 60 -8.55 6.05 13.98
C LEU A 60 -9.67 5.00 14.06
N PRO A 61 -10.44 4.95 15.16
CA PRO A 61 -11.54 4.01 15.25
C PRO A 61 -12.54 4.24 14.11
N PRO A 62 -13.07 3.18 13.45
CA PRO A 62 -13.90 3.29 12.25
C PRO A 62 -15.08 4.28 12.38
N ARG A 63 -15.71 4.33 13.55
CA ARG A 63 -16.82 5.28 13.83
C ARG A 63 -16.42 6.75 13.68
N TRP A 64 -15.18 7.09 14.05
CA TRP A 64 -14.68 8.46 13.91
C TRP A 64 -14.39 8.78 12.46
N ILE A 65 -13.75 7.87 11.74
CA ILE A 65 -13.47 8.03 10.32
C ILE A 65 -14.79 8.20 9.56
N TYR A 66 -15.78 7.34 9.77
CA TYR A 66 -17.09 7.44 9.14
C TYR A 66 -17.72 8.83 9.34
N ARG A 67 -17.74 9.33 10.58
CA ARG A 67 -18.28 10.67 10.90
C ARG A 67 -17.51 11.78 10.18
N LEU A 68 -16.17 11.74 10.18
CA LEU A 68 -15.34 12.74 9.51
C LEU A 68 -15.49 12.70 7.98
N CYS A 69 -15.60 11.50 7.41
CA CYS A 69 -15.88 11.28 5.98
C CYS A 69 -17.21 11.89 5.57
N ARG A 70 -18.27 11.68 6.38
CA ARG A 70 -19.60 12.28 6.17
C ARG A 70 -19.55 13.80 6.22
N LEU A 71 -18.84 14.39 7.18
CA LEU A 71 -18.72 15.84 7.32
C LEU A 71 -17.91 16.48 6.19
N SER A 72 -16.92 15.78 5.65
CA SER A 72 -16.09 16.28 4.55
C SER A 72 -16.72 16.14 3.16
N GLY A 73 -17.87 15.45 3.04
CA GLY A 73 -18.58 15.22 1.78
C GLY A 73 -17.80 14.38 0.76
N ARG A 74 -16.77 13.65 1.21
CA ARG A 74 -15.86 12.88 0.35
C ARG A 74 -16.23 11.41 0.20
N TYR A 75 -17.23 10.97 0.93
CA TYR A 75 -17.68 9.58 0.95
C TYR A 75 -19.10 9.46 0.41
N ASP A 76 -19.43 8.30 -0.15
CA ASP A 76 -20.76 8.02 -0.62
C ASP A 76 -21.75 8.14 0.54
N ALA A 77 -22.63 9.14 0.45
CA ALA A 77 -23.60 9.42 1.48
C ALA A 77 -24.68 8.32 1.60
N SER A 78 -24.75 7.38 0.65
CA SER A 78 -25.66 6.24 0.70
C SER A 78 -25.18 5.10 1.60
N TRP A 79 -23.88 5.04 1.93
CA TRP A 79 -23.35 3.93 2.72
C TRP A 79 -23.66 4.10 4.21
N SER A 80 -24.20 3.04 4.80
CA SER A 80 -24.34 2.81 6.23
C SER A 80 -22.98 2.73 6.92
N TYR A 81 -22.98 2.82 8.25
CA TYR A 81 -21.77 2.60 9.03
C TYR A 81 -21.26 1.16 8.87
N GLU A 82 -22.17 0.19 8.74
CA GLU A 82 -21.87 -1.22 8.57
C GLU A 82 -21.18 -1.48 7.23
N GLU A 83 -21.66 -0.85 6.16
CA GLU A 83 -20.99 -0.87 4.85
C GLU A 83 -19.63 -0.20 4.93
N PHE A 84 -19.52 0.96 5.58
CA PHE A 84 -18.21 1.59 5.81
C PHE A 84 -17.26 0.69 6.60
N ALA A 85 -17.71 0.08 7.69
CA ALA A 85 -16.87 -0.72 8.58
C ALA A 85 -16.47 -2.07 7.97
N ASN A 86 -17.07 -2.47 6.85
CA ASN A 86 -16.70 -3.67 6.13
C ASN A 86 -15.26 -3.52 5.58
N PRO A 87 -14.31 -4.40 5.98
CA PRO A 87 -12.91 -4.31 5.57
C PRO A 87 -12.70 -4.50 4.06
N ASN A 88 -13.68 -5.06 3.34
CA ASN A 88 -13.58 -5.33 1.91
C ASN A 88 -13.87 -4.08 1.03
N THR A 89 -14.18 -2.94 1.64
CA THR A 89 -14.51 -1.71 0.90
C THR A 89 -13.29 -0.89 0.45
N GLY A 90 -12.08 -1.39 0.68
CA GLY A 90 -10.85 -0.76 0.18
C GLY A 90 -10.27 0.34 1.07
N TRP A 91 -11.02 0.87 2.05
CA TRP A 91 -10.47 1.95 2.89
C TRP A 91 -9.37 1.46 3.84
N TRP A 92 -9.40 0.17 4.20
CA TRP A 92 -8.33 -0.46 4.98
C TRP A 92 -7.22 -0.94 4.04
N GLY A 93 -6.31 -0.03 3.72
CA GLY A 93 -5.16 -0.31 2.85
C GLY A 93 -4.28 -1.48 3.33
N THR A 94 -3.33 -1.86 2.48
CA THR A 94 -2.34 -2.91 2.77
C THR A 94 -0.98 -2.30 3.09
N SER A 95 -0.08 -3.07 3.69
CA SER A 95 1.28 -2.67 4.00
C SER A 95 2.27 -3.61 3.33
N TYR A 96 3.49 -3.13 3.08
CA TYR A 96 4.54 -3.90 2.44
C TYR A 96 4.79 -5.28 3.07
N ARG A 97 4.74 -5.35 4.42
CA ARG A 97 4.94 -6.61 5.14
C ARG A 97 3.81 -7.61 4.92
N GLU A 98 2.57 -7.15 4.75
CA GLU A 98 1.44 -8.04 4.43
C GLU A 98 1.55 -8.66 3.03
N LEU A 99 2.44 -8.14 2.17
CA LEU A 99 2.70 -8.68 0.83
C LEU A 99 3.80 -9.74 0.79
N ILE A 100 4.44 -10.02 1.94
CA ILE A 100 5.47 -11.05 2.05
C ILE A 100 4.96 -12.09 3.06
N PRO A 101 4.70 -13.34 2.62
CA PRO A 101 4.28 -14.38 3.56
C PRO A 101 5.31 -14.56 4.67
N ALA A 102 4.83 -14.87 5.87
CA ALA A 102 5.73 -15.17 6.99
C ALA A 102 6.70 -16.31 6.61
N GLY A 103 8.00 -16.08 6.80
CA GLY A 103 9.06 -17.05 6.47
C GLY A 103 9.42 -17.16 4.98
N ALA A 104 8.76 -16.42 4.09
CA ALA A 104 9.12 -16.40 2.69
C ALA A 104 10.49 -15.73 2.46
N ARG A 105 11.31 -16.37 1.64
CA ARG A 105 12.55 -15.78 1.14
C ARG A 105 12.28 -15.08 -0.19
N VAL A 106 12.38 -13.76 -0.19
CA VAL A 106 12.15 -12.91 -1.36
C VAL A 106 13.18 -11.80 -1.46
N THR A 107 13.57 -11.50 -2.69
CA THR A 107 14.33 -10.29 -3.01
C THR A 107 13.39 -9.25 -3.63
N ASP A 108 13.37 -8.03 -3.10
CA ASP A 108 12.67 -6.90 -3.72
C ASP A 108 13.45 -6.43 -4.96
N VAL A 109 12.87 -6.64 -6.15
CA VAL A 109 13.43 -6.25 -7.45
C VAL A 109 12.62 -5.14 -8.11
N SER A 110 11.81 -4.40 -7.34
CA SER A 110 10.87 -3.39 -7.86
C SER A 110 11.55 -2.34 -8.75
N GLU A 111 12.70 -1.82 -8.32
CA GLU A 111 13.45 -0.80 -9.08
C GLU A 111 13.99 -1.35 -10.41
N GLN A 112 14.30 -2.66 -10.52
CA GLN A 112 14.73 -3.28 -11.78
C GLN A 112 13.63 -3.26 -12.85
N PHE A 113 12.36 -3.25 -12.41
CA PHE A 113 11.18 -3.16 -13.27
C PHE A 113 10.65 -1.72 -13.38
N GLY A 114 11.44 -0.73 -12.94
CA GLY A 114 11.05 0.68 -13.02
C GLY A 114 9.96 1.09 -12.05
N TYR A 115 9.70 0.29 -10.99
CA TYR A 115 8.85 0.65 -9.85
C TYR A 115 9.68 1.31 -8.73
N GLY A 116 9.09 1.50 -7.54
CA GLY A 116 9.78 2.07 -6.39
C GLY A 116 9.87 3.60 -6.40
N LEU A 117 10.95 4.15 -5.82
CA LEU A 117 11.06 5.60 -5.58
C LEU A 117 11.14 6.38 -6.89
N ASN A 118 11.87 5.85 -7.88
CA ASN A 118 12.00 6.51 -9.17
C ASN A 118 10.65 6.58 -9.90
N PHE A 119 9.86 5.51 -9.83
CA PHE A 119 8.48 5.52 -10.35
C PHE A 119 7.63 6.60 -9.69
N TYR A 120 7.66 6.66 -8.35
CA TYR A 120 6.93 7.68 -7.60
C TYR A 120 7.29 9.10 -8.04
N LEU A 121 8.59 9.38 -8.14
CA LEU A 121 9.10 10.71 -8.49
C LEU A 121 8.79 11.11 -9.94
N ASN A 122 8.80 10.15 -10.87
CA ASN A 122 8.70 10.42 -12.30
C ASN A 122 7.28 10.30 -12.86
N ARG A 123 6.48 9.35 -12.39
CA ARG A 123 5.15 9.06 -12.96
C ARG A 123 3.98 9.44 -12.06
N TRP A 124 4.18 9.40 -10.74
CA TRP A 124 3.08 9.52 -9.80
C TRP A 124 3.09 10.81 -8.97
N LYS A 125 3.95 11.74 -9.38
CA LYS A 125 4.10 13.06 -8.77
C LYS A 125 2.88 13.95 -9.06
N PRO A 126 2.25 14.56 -8.04
CA PRO A 126 1.32 15.68 -8.27
C PRO A 126 2.09 16.90 -8.78
N GLN A 127 1.56 17.64 -9.76
CA GLN A 127 2.26 18.79 -10.35
C GLN A 127 2.31 20.01 -9.39
N GLY A 128 3.24 20.96 -9.65
CA GLY A 128 3.35 22.21 -8.91
C GLY A 128 4.11 22.15 -7.57
N ALA A 129 3.97 23.19 -6.75
CA ALA A 129 4.70 23.36 -5.47
C ALA A 129 4.40 22.24 -4.46
N LYS A 130 3.14 21.83 -4.34
CA LYS A 130 2.70 20.69 -3.50
C LYS A 130 3.37 19.39 -3.91
N GLY A 131 3.64 19.21 -5.20
CA GLY A 131 4.41 18.11 -5.76
C GLY A 131 5.84 18.03 -5.24
N ARG A 132 6.55 19.17 -5.29
CA ARG A 132 7.95 19.24 -4.82
C ARG A 132 8.06 18.89 -3.34
N LEU A 133 7.15 19.41 -2.50
CA LEU A 133 7.15 19.11 -1.07
C LEU A 133 6.92 17.62 -0.80
N LYS A 134 5.95 17.00 -1.48
CA LYS A 134 5.70 15.55 -1.37
C LYS A 134 6.88 14.71 -1.85
N SER A 135 7.57 15.12 -2.91
CA SER A 135 8.78 14.46 -3.38
C SER A 135 9.93 14.55 -2.36
N LEU A 136 10.14 15.71 -1.76
CA LEU A 136 11.15 15.87 -0.70
C LEU A 136 10.80 15.02 0.51
N PHE A 137 9.54 15.01 0.93
CA PHE A 137 9.06 14.17 2.02
C PHE A 137 9.28 12.67 1.72
N ALA A 138 8.88 12.19 0.54
CA ALA A 138 9.11 10.79 0.15
C ALA A 138 10.60 10.44 0.12
N LYS A 139 11.46 11.31 -0.41
CA LYS A 139 12.93 11.11 -0.40
C LYS A 139 13.47 11.05 1.03
N ALA A 140 13.05 11.96 1.90
CA ALA A 140 13.49 12.00 3.30
C ALA A 140 13.06 10.75 4.07
N VAL A 141 11.77 10.37 3.97
CA VAL A 141 11.23 9.19 4.65
C VAL A 141 11.89 7.92 4.14
N THR A 142 11.91 7.69 2.82
CA THR A 142 12.53 6.49 2.25
C THR A 142 14.04 6.43 2.51
N GLY A 143 14.72 7.58 2.55
CA GLY A 143 16.13 7.68 2.92
C GLY A 143 16.39 7.31 4.38
N PHE A 144 15.60 7.87 5.30
CA PHE A 144 15.68 7.58 6.74
C PHE A 144 15.44 6.09 7.02
N PHE A 145 14.34 5.52 6.50
CA PHE A 145 13.99 4.12 6.74
C PHE A 145 14.96 3.13 6.08
N ARG A 146 15.63 3.52 5.00
CA ARG A 146 16.70 2.72 4.40
C ARG A 146 17.89 2.54 5.36
N LEU A 147 18.17 3.50 6.25
CA LEU A 147 19.22 3.34 7.28
C LEU A 147 18.93 2.17 8.23
N PHE A 148 17.67 1.75 8.34
CA PHE A 148 17.21 0.62 9.15
C PHE A 148 16.90 -0.63 8.32
N GLY A 149 17.40 -0.70 7.08
CA GLY A 149 17.19 -1.85 6.19
C GLY A 149 15.77 -1.97 5.63
N VAL A 150 14.92 -0.95 5.78
CA VAL A 150 13.57 -0.97 5.21
C VAL A 150 13.63 -0.59 3.71
N PRO A 151 13.04 -1.40 2.81
CA PRO A 151 12.99 -1.11 1.39
C PRO A 151 12.27 0.20 1.09
N ARG A 152 12.75 0.96 0.10
CA ARG A 152 12.15 2.27 -0.25
C ARG A 152 10.67 2.16 -0.60
N ALA A 153 10.31 1.13 -1.36
CA ALA A 153 8.94 0.90 -1.77
C ALA A 153 7.97 0.71 -0.59
N ALA A 154 8.47 0.23 0.56
CA ALA A 154 7.67 0.01 1.76
C ALA A 154 7.11 1.29 2.38
N MET A 155 7.72 2.44 2.08
CA MET A 155 7.34 3.75 2.62
C MET A 155 6.82 4.69 1.53
N LEU A 156 6.50 4.20 0.34
CA LEU A 156 5.87 5.01 -0.70
C LEU A 156 4.35 5.01 -0.54
N PRO A 157 3.65 6.03 -1.06
CA PRO A 157 2.22 6.16 -0.79
C PRO A 157 1.37 5.04 -1.41
N ALA A 158 1.86 4.43 -2.48
CA ALA A 158 1.29 3.24 -3.11
C ALA A 158 2.35 2.14 -3.17
N LEU A 159 1.90 0.89 -3.10
CA LEU A 159 2.78 -0.28 -3.20
C LEU A 159 2.80 -0.76 -4.65
N TYR A 160 3.82 -0.32 -5.38
CA TYR A 160 4.18 -0.90 -6.66
C TYR A 160 5.44 -1.72 -6.43
N VAL A 161 5.26 -3.01 -6.14
CA VAL A 161 6.36 -3.88 -5.71
C VAL A 161 6.46 -5.14 -6.55
N VAL A 162 7.69 -5.59 -6.75
CA VAL A 162 8.01 -6.84 -7.44
C VAL A 162 8.95 -7.62 -6.55
N PHE A 163 8.49 -8.78 -6.08
CA PHE A 163 9.28 -9.73 -5.33
C PHE A 163 9.73 -10.87 -6.23
N ARG A 164 11.02 -11.20 -6.19
CA ARG A 164 11.56 -12.43 -6.78
C ARG A 164 11.65 -13.49 -5.69
N LYS A 165 11.03 -14.65 -5.92
CA LYS A 165 11.14 -15.81 -5.02
C LYS A 165 12.57 -16.34 -5.03
N GLU A 166 13.15 -16.52 -3.86
CA GLU A 166 14.46 -17.17 -3.71
C GLU A 166 14.35 -18.69 -3.73
N ALA A 167 15.47 -19.35 -3.99
CA ALA A 167 15.59 -20.78 -3.75
C ALA A 167 15.56 -21.06 -2.23
N PRO A 168 15.09 -22.26 -1.81
CA PRO A 168 15.11 -22.69 -0.41
C PRO A 168 16.47 -22.50 0.28
#